data_AF-A0A084JZC7-F1
#
_entry.id   AF-A0A084JZC7-F1
#
_cell.length_a   1.000
_cell.length_b   1.000
_cell.length_c   1.000
_cell.angle_alpha   90.00
_cell.angle_beta   90.00
_cell.angle_gamma   90.00
#
_symmetry.space_group_name_H-M   'P 1'
#
loop_
_entity.id
_entity.type
_entity.pdbx_description
1 polymer ?
#
loop_
_entity_poly.entity_id
_entity_poly.type
_entity_poly.pdbx_seq_one_letter_code
_entity_poly.pdbx_strand_id
1 'polypeptide(L)'
;GTPVTIDTNAAETLTTLVLNADDTNLDYTDEDGVTTQLDFTALVQNLETITTLVDNTDGTFTYTNEAGTPVTIDTNAAETLTTLVLNADDTNLDYTDEDGVTTQLDFTALVQNLETITTLVDNTDGTFTYTNEAGTPVTIDTNAAETLTTLVLNADDTNLDYTDEDGVTTQLDFTALIQNLETITTLVDNTDGTFTYTNEAGTPVTIDTNAAETLTTLVLNADDTNLDYTDEDGVTTQLDFTALVQNLETITTLVDNTDGTFTYTNEAGTPVTIDTNAAETLTTLVLNADDTNLDYTDEDGVTTQLDFTALVQNLETITTLVD
;
A
#
# COMPACT_ATOMS: atom_id res chain seq x y z
N GLY A 1 -107.64 -78.91 100.78
CA GLY A 1 -106.70 -78.95 99.64
C GLY A 1 -105.31 -78.93 100.22
N THR A 2 -104.49 -79.90 99.82
CA THR A 2 -103.10 -80.07 100.24
C THR A 2 -102.24 -78.84 99.91
N PRO A 3 -101.21 -78.51 100.71
CA PRO A 3 -100.25 -77.47 100.36
C PRO A 3 -99.57 -77.79 99.03
N VAL A 4 -99.49 -76.79 98.15
CA VAL A 4 -98.68 -76.88 96.92
C VAL A 4 -97.26 -76.46 97.29
N THR A 5 -96.34 -77.41 97.29
CA THR A 5 -94.91 -77.16 97.33
C THR A 5 -94.50 -76.65 95.95
N ILE A 6 -94.02 -75.41 95.85
CA ILE A 6 -93.35 -74.93 94.63
C ILE A 6 -91.93 -75.49 94.70
N ASP A 7 -91.64 -76.46 93.84
CA ASP A 7 -90.29 -76.94 93.60
C ASP A 7 -89.52 -75.87 92.81
N THR A 8 -88.50 -75.28 93.42
CA THR A 8 -87.64 -74.27 92.79
C THR A 8 -86.43 -74.88 92.08
N ASN A 9 -86.31 -76.21 91.98
CA ASN A 9 -85.29 -76.90 91.19
C ASN A 9 -85.57 -76.89 89.67
N ALA A 10 -86.43 -76.00 89.18
CA ALA A 10 -86.77 -75.90 87.75
C ALA A 10 -86.20 -74.64 87.08
N ALA A 11 -85.33 -73.89 87.75
CA ALA A 11 -84.64 -72.74 87.18
C ALA A 11 -83.16 -73.07 87.01
N GLU A 12 -82.81 -73.62 85.84
CA GLU A 12 -81.42 -73.86 85.43
C GLU A 12 -80.63 -72.54 85.48
N THR A 13 -79.47 -72.54 86.14
CA THR A 13 -78.57 -71.39 86.25
C THR A 13 -77.22 -71.66 85.60
N LEU A 14 -76.70 -70.66 84.87
CA LEU A 14 -75.40 -70.77 84.19
C LEU A 14 -74.25 -70.79 85.20
N THR A 15 -73.50 -71.89 85.25
CA THR A 15 -72.28 -71.98 86.06
C THR A 15 -71.06 -71.53 85.27
N THR A 16 -70.86 -72.05 84.05
CA THR A 16 -69.77 -71.62 83.17
C THR A 16 -70.18 -71.62 81.70
N LEU A 17 -69.63 -70.66 80.94
CA LEU A 17 -69.65 -70.65 79.49
C LEU A 17 -68.23 -70.39 79.02
N VAL A 18 -67.61 -71.38 78.39
CA VAL A 18 -66.22 -71.31 77.94
C VAL A 18 -66.11 -71.82 76.50
N LEU A 19 -65.19 -71.25 75.74
CA LEU A 19 -64.82 -71.83 74.46
C LEU A 19 -64.18 -73.20 74.72
N ASN A 20 -64.67 -74.21 74.00
CA ASN A 20 -64.19 -75.56 74.12
C ASN A 20 -62.74 -75.67 73.61
N ALA A 21 -62.07 -76.78 73.91
CA ALA A 21 -60.64 -76.92 73.63
C ALA A 21 -60.28 -77.00 72.13
N ASP A 22 -61.27 -77.11 71.23
CA ASP A 22 -61.07 -77.09 69.77
C ASP A 22 -61.36 -75.73 69.13
N ASP A 23 -61.67 -74.71 69.94
CA ASP A 23 -61.98 -73.33 69.53
C ASP A 23 -63.19 -73.17 68.58
N THR A 24 -64.03 -74.20 68.42
CA THR A 24 -65.18 -74.14 67.48
C THR A 24 -66.53 -73.94 68.15
N ASN A 25 -66.69 -74.33 69.42
CA ASN A 25 -67.99 -74.28 70.11
C ASN A 25 -67.87 -73.73 71.53
N LEU A 26 -68.97 -73.20 72.07
CA LEU A 26 -69.03 -72.82 73.49
C LEU A 26 -69.62 -73.97 74.31
N ASP A 27 -68.91 -74.43 75.33
CA ASP A 27 -69.40 -75.41 76.29
C ASP A 27 -70.09 -74.68 77.45
N TYR A 28 -71.40 -74.90 77.57
CA TYR A 28 -72.25 -74.48 78.67
C TYR A 28 -72.25 -75.56 79.76
N THR A 29 -71.94 -75.23 81.01
CA THR A 29 -72.13 -76.16 82.13
C THR A 29 -73.14 -75.58 83.12
N ASP A 30 -74.18 -76.36 83.43
CA ASP A 30 -75.24 -76.00 84.38
C ASP A 30 -74.80 -76.17 85.85
N GLU A 31 -75.70 -75.86 86.79
CA GLU A 31 -75.47 -76.00 88.23
C GLU A 31 -75.33 -77.45 88.72
N ASP A 32 -75.83 -78.41 87.94
CA ASP A 32 -75.73 -79.84 88.22
C ASP A 32 -74.44 -80.44 87.65
N GLY A 33 -73.64 -79.64 86.94
CA GLY A 33 -72.36 -80.02 86.34
C GLY A 33 -72.50 -80.72 84.99
N VAL A 34 -73.67 -80.67 84.35
CA VAL A 34 -73.90 -81.21 83.00
C VAL A 34 -73.44 -80.18 81.98
N THR A 35 -72.56 -80.62 81.07
CA THR A 35 -72.06 -79.77 79.99
C THR A 35 -72.85 -80.01 78.70
N THR A 36 -73.39 -78.94 78.13
CA THR A 36 -74.01 -78.89 76.80
C THR A 36 -73.15 -78.07 75.86
N GLN A 37 -72.89 -78.59 74.66
CA GLN A 37 -72.17 -77.86 73.63
C GLN A 37 -73.11 -76.99 72.80
N LEU A 38 -72.77 -75.72 72.66
CA LEU A 38 -73.45 -74.77 71.78
C LEU A 38 -72.64 -74.60 70.50
N ASP A 39 -73.15 -75.19 69.42
CA ASP A 39 -72.54 -75.11 68.09
C ASP A 39 -72.99 -73.84 67.35
N PHE A 40 -72.02 -72.97 67.06
CA PHE A 40 -72.22 -71.72 66.32
C PHE A 40 -71.69 -71.78 64.88
N THR A 41 -71.23 -72.94 64.40
CA THR A 41 -70.65 -73.11 63.06
C THR A 41 -71.58 -72.60 61.96
N ALA A 42 -72.87 -72.92 62.05
CA ALA A 42 -73.88 -72.44 61.10
C ALA A 42 -74.09 -70.92 61.16
N LEU A 43 -73.96 -70.31 62.33
CA LEU A 43 -74.06 -68.86 62.47
C LEU A 43 -72.81 -68.17 61.89
N VAL A 44 -71.62 -68.71 62.17
CA VAL A 44 -70.35 -68.19 61.66
C VAL A 44 -70.27 -68.32 60.14
N GLN A 45 -70.64 -69.47 59.55
CA GLN A 45 -70.70 -69.63 58.09
C GLN A 45 -71.69 -68.66 57.43
N ASN A 46 -72.81 -68.33 58.09
CA ASN A 46 -73.73 -67.31 57.58
C ASN A 46 -73.20 -65.87 57.67
N LEU A 47 -72.15 -65.63 58.46
CA LEU A 47 -71.53 -64.32 58.66
C LEU A 47 -70.17 -64.18 57.95
N GLU A 48 -69.62 -65.28 57.43
CA GLU A 48 -68.36 -65.29 56.68
C GLU A 48 -68.53 -64.58 55.35
N THR A 49 -67.63 -63.64 55.04
CA THR A 49 -67.69 -62.83 53.82
C THR A 49 -66.72 -63.37 52.77
N ILE A 50 -67.21 -63.69 51.57
CA ILE A 50 -66.37 -64.04 50.42
C ILE A 50 -66.40 -62.86 49.44
N THR A 51 -65.26 -62.20 49.26
CA THR A 51 -65.03 -61.22 48.18
C THR A 51 -64.13 -61.84 47.13
N THR A 52 -64.56 -61.82 45.87
CA THR A 52 -63.74 -62.31 44.75
C THR A 52 -63.49 -61.19 43.76
N LEU A 53 -62.27 -61.17 43.22
CA LEU A 53 -61.88 -60.33 42.09
C LEU A 53 -61.37 -61.27 40.99
N VAL A 54 -62.04 -61.27 39.85
CA VAL A 54 -61.71 -62.11 38.69
C VAL A 54 -61.22 -61.22 37.56
N ASP A 55 -60.07 -61.57 36.99
CA ASP A 55 -59.59 -61.01 35.72
C ASP A 55 -60.29 -61.73 34.56
N ASN A 56 -60.99 -60.98 33.72
CA ASN A 56 -61.75 -61.53 32.59
C ASN A 56 -60.89 -61.70 31.33
N THR A 57 -59.60 -61.35 31.37
CA THR A 57 -58.63 -61.46 30.26
C THR A 57 -58.96 -60.60 29.03
N ASP A 58 -59.89 -59.66 29.17
CA ASP A 58 -60.33 -58.72 28.12
C ASP A 58 -60.16 -57.24 28.54
N GLY A 59 -59.35 -56.97 29.57
CA GLY A 59 -59.17 -55.63 30.13
C GLY A 59 -60.26 -55.21 31.12
N THR A 60 -61.20 -56.10 31.44
CA THR A 60 -62.18 -55.91 32.52
C THR A 60 -61.91 -56.84 33.71
N PHE A 61 -62.32 -56.41 34.91
CA PHE A 61 -62.30 -57.20 36.12
C PHE A 61 -63.71 -57.30 36.71
N THR A 62 -64.09 -58.47 37.21
CA THR A 62 -65.35 -58.66 37.93
C THR A 62 -65.11 -58.79 39.42
N TYR A 63 -65.57 -57.78 40.16
CA TYR A 63 -65.65 -57.81 41.62
C TYR A 63 -67.03 -58.34 42.03
N THR A 64 -67.10 -59.43 42.80
CA THR A 64 -68.37 -59.90 43.37
C THR A 64 -68.38 -59.64 44.87
N ASN A 65 -69.33 -58.80 45.32
CA ASN A 65 -69.49 -58.48 46.73
C ASN A 65 -70.23 -59.58 47.52
N GLU A 66 -70.35 -59.38 48.83
CA GLU A 66 -70.99 -60.31 49.77
C GLU A 66 -72.48 -60.56 49.48
N ALA A 67 -73.13 -59.66 48.74
CA ALA A 67 -74.50 -59.83 48.27
C ALA A 67 -74.60 -60.65 46.97
N GLY A 68 -73.48 -61.20 46.48
CA GLY A 68 -73.40 -61.93 45.22
C GLY A 68 -73.60 -61.04 43.98
N THR A 69 -73.49 -59.71 44.15
CA THR A 69 -73.68 -58.77 43.04
C THR A 69 -72.35 -58.53 42.33
N PRO A 70 -72.23 -58.88 41.04
CA PRO A 70 -71.05 -58.59 40.26
C PRO A 70 -71.00 -57.11 39.87
N VAL A 71 -69.82 -56.52 39.98
CA VAL A 71 -69.47 -55.18 39.49
C VAL A 71 -68.32 -55.34 38.50
N THR A 72 -68.50 -54.85 37.28
CA THR A 72 -67.45 -54.82 36.27
C THR A 72 -66.66 -53.53 36.37
N ILE A 73 -65.34 -53.65 36.45
CA ILE A 73 -64.38 -52.55 36.35
C ILE A 73 -63.74 -52.69 34.96
N ASP A 74 -63.95 -51.70 34.10
CA ASP A 74 -63.39 -51.67 32.75
C ASP A 74 -62.19 -50.74 32.69
N THR A 75 -61.03 -51.27 32.34
CA THR A 75 -59.79 -50.49 32.19
C THR A 75 -59.48 -50.11 30.75
N ASN A 76 -60.23 -50.65 29.78
CA ASN A 76 -60.09 -50.26 28.37
C ASN A 76 -60.69 -48.88 28.09
N ALA A 77 -61.55 -48.37 28.96
CA ALA A 77 -62.12 -47.03 28.84
C ALA A 77 -61.13 -45.89 29.18
N ALA A 78 -59.87 -46.20 29.46
CA ALA A 78 -58.84 -45.21 29.78
C ALA A 78 -58.10 -44.79 28.49
N GLU A 79 -58.50 -43.64 27.95
CA GLU A 79 -57.85 -43.01 26.79
C GLU A 79 -56.36 -42.73 27.04
N THR A 80 -55.48 -43.29 26.21
CA THR A 80 -54.02 -43.07 26.26
C THR A 80 -53.45 -42.68 24.90
N LEU A 81 -52.52 -41.71 24.89
CA LEU A 81 -51.82 -41.29 23.69
C LEU A 81 -50.86 -42.39 23.19
N THR A 82 -51.15 -42.98 22.03
CA THR A 82 -50.25 -43.96 21.39
C THR A 82 -49.21 -43.28 20.51
N THR A 83 -49.61 -42.36 19.62
CA THR A 83 -48.69 -41.62 18.74
C THR A 83 -49.13 -40.18 18.50
N LEU A 84 -48.16 -39.28 18.35
CA LEU A 84 -48.35 -37.92 17.88
C LEU A 84 -47.27 -37.61 16.83
N VAL A 85 -47.67 -37.43 15.57
CA VAL A 85 -46.73 -37.22 14.45
C VAL A 85 -47.18 -36.05 13.58
N LEU A 86 -46.23 -35.34 12.98
CA LEU A 86 -46.53 -34.41 11.90
C LEU A 86 -47.01 -35.23 10.70
N ASN A 87 -48.19 -34.90 10.20
CA ASN A 87 -48.79 -35.63 9.11
C ASN A 87 -48.16 -35.23 7.76
N ALA A 88 -48.66 -35.82 6.66
CA ALA A 88 -48.10 -35.58 5.33
C ALA A 88 -48.43 -34.20 4.72
N ASP A 89 -49.28 -33.39 5.35
CA ASP A 89 -49.56 -32.01 4.91
C ASP A 89 -48.60 -30.97 5.51
N ASP A 90 -47.70 -31.39 6.41
CA ASP A 90 -46.71 -30.55 7.12
C ASP A 90 -47.31 -29.41 7.97
N THR A 91 -48.63 -29.39 8.19
CA THR A 91 -49.32 -28.34 8.95
C THR A 91 -50.07 -28.87 10.18
N ASN A 92 -50.43 -30.14 10.18
CA ASN A 92 -51.23 -30.75 11.24
C ASN A 92 -50.49 -31.89 11.96
N LEU A 93 -50.81 -32.08 13.25
CA LEU A 93 -50.38 -33.27 13.98
C LEU A 93 -51.49 -34.31 13.97
N ASP A 94 -51.16 -35.55 13.61
CA ASP A 94 -52.06 -36.69 13.72
C ASP A 94 -51.86 -37.36 15.09
N TYR A 95 -52.91 -37.30 15.91
CA TYR A 95 -53.05 -38.02 17.17
C TYR A 95 -53.67 -39.38 16.88
N THR A 96 -53.09 -40.48 17.36
CA THR A 96 -53.75 -41.81 17.32
C THR A 96 -53.88 -42.36 18.73
N ASP A 97 -55.11 -42.71 19.11
CA ASP A 97 -55.44 -43.30 20.41
C ASP A 97 -55.13 -44.81 20.48
N GLU A 98 -55.42 -45.44 21.62
CA GLU A 98 -55.22 -46.88 21.85
C GLU A 98 -56.14 -47.77 21.00
N ASP A 99 -57.27 -47.24 20.54
CA ASP A 99 -58.21 -47.93 19.63
C ASP A 99 -57.75 -47.84 18.16
N GLY A 100 -56.68 -47.09 17.89
CA GLY A 100 -56.15 -46.87 16.55
C GLY A 100 -56.94 -45.83 15.74
N VAL A 101 -57.79 -45.04 16.39
CA VAL A 101 -58.51 -43.93 15.77
C VAL A 101 -57.58 -42.73 15.68
N THR A 102 -57.38 -42.24 14.45
CA THR A 102 -56.58 -41.04 14.20
C THR A 102 -57.46 -39.79 14.20
N THR A 103 -57.10 -38.81 15.03
CA THR A 103 -57.69 -37.47 15.06
C THR A 103 -56.64 -36.44 14.62
N GLN A 104 -57.00 -35.57 13.69
CA GLN A 104 -56.14 -34.48 13.26
C GLN A 104 -56.25 -33.29 14.23
N LEU A 105 -55.11 -32.75 14.66
CA LEU A 105 -55.02 -31.55 15.46
C LEU A 105 -54.54 -30.38 14.60
N ASP A 106 -55.36 -29.33 14.50
CA ASP A 106 -55.05 -28.11 13.76
C ASP A 106 -54.47 -27.02 14.67
N PHE A 107 -53.19 -26.72 14.45
CA PHE A 107 -52.46 -25.66 15.13
C PHE A 107 -52.28 -24.40 14.28
N THR A 108 -52.85 -24.34 13.08
CA THR A 108 -52.71 -23.21 12.15
C THR A 108 -53.02 -21.88 12.82
N ALA A 109 -54.14 -21.82 13.57
CA ALA A 109 -54.53 -20.61 14.29
C ALA A 109 -53.56 -20.25 15.44
N LEU A 110 -52.99 -21.24 16.13
CA LEU A 110 -52.00 -21.01 17.18
C LEU A 110 -50.69 -20.48 16.58
N VAL A 111 -50.21 -21.10 15.50
CA VAL A 111 -49.00 -20.71 14.79
C VAL A 111 -49.14 -19.30 14.23
N GLN A 112 -50.24 -18.98 13.54
CA GLN A 112 -50.50 -17.63 13.02
C GLN A 112 -50.53 -16.56 14.11
N ASN A 113 -51.04 -16.86 15.31
CA ASN A 113 -51.03 -15.92 16.43
C ASN A 113 -49.63 -15.70 17.03
N LEU A 114 -48.71 -16.65 16.85
CA LEU A 114 -47.33 -16.57 17.34
C LEU A 114 -46.35 -16.12 16.24
N GLU A 115 -46.78 -16.10 14.99
CA GLU A 115 -45.96 -15.71 13.85
C GLU A 115 -45.64 -14.21 13.90
N THR A 116 -44.35 -13.91 13.77
CA THR A 116 -43.80 -12.56 13.79
C THR A 116 -43.77 -12.00 12.37
N ILE A 117 -44.70 -11.10 12.04
CA ILE A 117 -44.69 -10.41 10.74
C ILE A 117 -43.73 -9.23 10.81
N THR A 118 -42.61 -9.32 10.11
CA THR A 118 -41.76 -8.17 9.77
C THR A 118 -42.02 -7.76 8.33
N THR A 119 -42.19 -6.48 8.08
CA THR A 119 -42.31 -5.95 6.70
C THR A 119 -41.23 -4.92 6.45
N LEU A 120 -40.71 -4.90 5.22
CA LEU A 120 -39.86 -3.85 4.71
C LEU A 120 -40.45 -3.38 3.39
N VAL A 121 -40.90 -2.14 3.36
CA VAL A 121 -41.54 -1.52 2.19
C VAL A 121 -40.60 -0.46 1.63
N ASP A 122 -40.33 -0.53 0.33
CA ASP A 122 -39.69 0.55 -0.42
C ASP A 122 -40.74 1.63 -0.74
N ASN A 123 -40.52 2.85 -0.27
CA ASN A 123 -41.46 3.97 -0.48
C ASN A 123 -41.25 4.69 -1.82
N THR A 124 -40.28 4.26 -2.63
CA THR A 124 -39.93 4.83 -3.94
C THR A 124 -39.46 6.29 -3.93
N ASP A 125 -39.18 6.83 -2.73
CA ASP A 125 -38.67 8.17 -2.49
C ASP A 125 -37.30 8.18 -1.80
N GLY A 126 -36.59 7.04 -1.80
CA GLY A 126 -35.31 6.87 -1.11
C GLY A 126 -35.44 6.57 0.39
N THR A 127 -36.67 6.38 0.89
CA THR A 127 -36.92 5.86 2.24
C THR A 127 -37.49 4.44 2.21
N PHE A 128 -37.25 3.69 3.28
CA PHE A 128 -37.84 2.38 3.52
C PHE A 128 -38.63 2.41 4.82
N THR A 129 -39.80 1.77 4.86
CA THR A 129 -40.56 1.56 6.09
C THR A 129 -40.39 0.13 6.57
N TYR A 130 -39.66 -0.03 7.67
CA TYR A 130 -39.57 -1.27 8.42
C TYR A 130 -40.67 -1.31 9.48
N THR A 131 -41.55 -2.30 9.47
CA THR A 131 -42.51 -2.51 10.57
C THR A 131 -42.18 -3.82 11.27
N ASN A 132 -41.89 -3.72 12.56
CA ASN A 132 -41.62 -4.88 13.41
C ASN A 132 -42.92 -5.51 13.93
N GLU A 133 -42.77 -6.57 14.72
CA GLU A 133 -43.86 -7.36 15.32
C GLU A 133 -44.74 -6.55 16.27
N ALA A 134 -44.21 -5.46 16.84
CA ALA A 134 -44.98 -4.55 17.67
C ALA A 134 -45.88 -3.61 16.83
N GLY A 135 -45.89 -3.76 15.50
CA GLY A 135 -46.67 -2.93 14.58
C GLY A 135 -46.17 -1.48 14.50
N THR A 136 -44.98 -1.19 15.03
CA THR A 136 -44.42 0.15 15.04
C THR A 136 -43.58 0.36 13.78
N PRO A 137 -43.97 1.24 12.85
CA PRO A 137 -43.17 1.53 11.68
C PRO A 137 -41.96 2.39 12.07
N VAL A 138 -40.81 2.04 11.48
CA VAL A 138 -39.54 2.77 11.52
C VAL A 138 -39.20 3.15 10.09
N THR A 139 -39.03 4.44 9.84
CA THR A 139 -38.53 4.94 8.56
C THR A 139 -37.01 4.94 8.56
N ILE A 140 -36.44 4.30 7.55
CA ILE A 140 -35.01 4.32 7.23
C ILE A 140 -34.86 5.25 6.02
N ASP A 141 -34.23 6.39 6.21
CA ASP A 141 -33.99 7.36 5.14
C ASP A 141 -32.57 7.17 4.59
N THR A 142 -32.46 6.86 3.29
CA THR A 142 -31.16 6.70 2.62
C THR A 142 -30.74 7.93 1.84
N ASN A 143 -31.62 8.93 1.67
CA ASN A 143 -31.27 10.21 1.07
C ASN A 143 -30.42 11.07 2.01
N ALA A 144 -30.49 10.82 3.31
CA ALA A 144 -29.65 11.50 4.31
C ALA A 144 -28.18 11.05 4.28
N ALA A 145 -27.81 10.11 3.41
CA ALA A 145 -26.43 9.64 3.30
C ALA A 145 -25.66 10.52 2.30
N GLU A 146 -24.88 11.47 2.84
CA GLU A 146 -24.00 12.34 2.05
C GLU A 146 -22.88 11.55 1.37
N THR A 147 -22.79 11.65 0.05
CA THR A 147 -21.81 10.98 -0.81
C THR A 147 -21.15 11.94 -1.80
N LEU A 148 -19.88 11.66 -2.11
CA LEU A 148 -19.14 12.41 -3.14
C LEU A 148 -19.57 11.97 -4.54
N THR A 149 -20.26 12.83 -5.28
CA THR A 149 -20.60 12.57 -6.69
C THR A 149 -19.46 13.00 -7.61
N THR A 150 -18.95 14.23 -7.48
CA THR A 150 -17.81 14.72 -8.27
C THR A 150 -16.88 15.63 -7.48
N LEU A 151 -15.59 15.57 -7.81
CA LEU A 151 -14.56 16.51 -7.37
C LEU A 151 -13.74 16.93 -8.58
N VAL A 152 -13.85 18.20 -8.97
CA VAL A 152 -13.19 18.72 -10.18
C VAL A 152 -12.48 20.04 -9.88
N LEU A 153 -11.37 20.30 -10.58
CA LEU A 153 -10.81 21.66 -10.63
C LEU A 153 -11.82 22.54 -11.35
N ASN A 154 -12.20 23.64 -10.72
CA ASN A 154 -13.20 24.53 -11.27
C ASN A 154 -12.61 25.44 -12.36
N ALA A 155 -13.43 26.31 -12.93
CA ALA A 155 -13.01 27.21 -14.02
C ALA A 155 -12.05 28.33 -13.60
N ASP A 156 -11.82 28.53 -12.30
CA ASP A 156 -10.83 29.49 -11.77
C ASP A 156 -9.41 28.89 -11.65
N ASP A 157 -9.24 27.60 -11.99
CA ASP A 157 -7.99 26.83 -11.94
C ASP A 157 -7.29 26.83 -10.57
N THR A 158 -7.97 27.29 -9.50
CA THR A 158 -7.41 27.47 -8.16
C THR A 158 -8.13 26.61 -7.13
N ASN A 159 -9.44 26.42 -7.27
CA ASN A 159 -10.27 25.72 -6.30
C ASN A 159 -10.87 24.42 -6.85
N LEU A 160 -11.15 23.48 -5.95
CA LEU A 160 -11.91 22.27 -6.29
C LEU A 160 -13.39 22.50 -6.00
N ASP A 161 -14.24 22.20 -6.98
CA ASP A 161 -15.68 22.14 -6.79
C ASP A 161 -16.08 20.70 -6.44
N TYR A 162 -16.67 20.56 -5.25
CA TYR A 162 -17.32 19.35 -4.76
C TYR A 162 -18.80 19.41 -5.13
N THR A 163 -19.35 18.37 -5.73
CA THR A 163 -20.80 18.23 -5.93
C THR A 163 -21.29 16.98 -5.22
N ASP A 164 -22.30 17.14 -4.36
CA ASP A 164 -22.96 16.06 -3.62
C ASP A 164 -24.00 15.31 -4.47
N GLU A 165 -24.68 14.33 -3.88
CA GLU A 165 -25.76 13.55 -4.52
C GLU A 165 -27.01 14.38 -4.85
N ASP A 166 -27.24 15.48 -4.11
CA ASP A 166 -28.33 16.43 -4.35
C ASP A 166 -28.00 17.40 -5.50
N GLY A 167 -26.79 17.35 -6.05
CA GLY A 167 -26.30 18.23 -7.10
C GLY A 167 -25.91 19.63 -6.57
N VAL A 168 -25.81 19.81 -5.27
CA VAL A 168 -25.33 21.05 -4.65
C VAL A 168 -23.82 21.08 -4.78
N THR A 169 -23.31 22.19 -5.34
CA THR A 169 -21.88 22.40 -5.50
C THR A 169 -21.33 23.28 -4.38
N THR A 170 -20.34 22.77 -3.66
CA THR A 170 -19.56 23.50 -2.65
C THR A 170 -18.13 23.68 -3.14
N GLN A 171 -17.62 24.90 -3.07
CA GLN A 171 -16.24 25.19 -3.39
C GLN A 171 -15.34 24.88 -2.20
N LEU A 172 -14.24 24.17 -2.44
CA LEU A 172 -13.18 23.90 -1.47
C LEU A 172 -11.98 24.81 -1.79
N ASP A 173 -11.78 25.82 -0.95
CA ASP A 173 -10.66 26.76 -1.04
C ASP A 173 -9.44 26.23 -0.28
N PHE A 174 -8.38 25.91 -1.01
CA PHE A 174 -7.09 25.47 -0.46
C PHE A 174 -6.03 26.58 -0.44
N THR A 175 -6.37 27.81 -0.82
CA THR A 175 -5.43 28.93 -0.95
C THR A 175 -4.61 29.15 0.32
N ALA A 176 -5.25 29.11 1.49
CA ALA A 176 -4.57 29.28 2.78
C ALA A 176 -3.61 28.12 3.11
N LEU A 177 -3.97 26.89 2.75
CA LEU A 177 -3.11 25.72 2.94
C LEU A 177 -1.90 25.78 2.01
N ILE A 178 -2.13 26.12 0.74
CA ILE A 178 -1.07 26.27 -0.26
C ILE A 178 -0.11 27.39 0.15
N GLN A 179 -0.60 28.57 0.53
CA GLN A 179 0.27 29.66 1.02
C GLN A 179 1.09 29.28 2.26
N ASN A 180 0.58 28.39 3.12
CA ASN A 180 1.33 27.91 4.29
C ASN A 180 2.48 26.97 3.89
N LEU A 181 2.29 26.19 2.83
CA LEU A 181 3.26 25.22 2.32
C LEU A 181 4.19 25.81 1.25
N GLU A 182 3.79 26.91 0.63
CA GLU A 182 4.58 27.60 -0.38
C GLU A 182 5.86 28.16 0.25
N THR A 183 6.98 27.80 -0.36
CA THR A 183 8.27 28.22 0.13
C THR A 183 8.73 29.45 -0.65
N ILE A 184 8.89 30.58 0.04
CA ILE A 184 9.30 31.83 -0.60
C ILE A 184 10.83 31.87 -0.67
N THR A 185 11.38 31.92 -1.89
CA THR A 185 12.75 32.35 -2.15
C THR A 185 12.74 33.78 -2.70
N THR A 186 13.64 34.64 -2.23
CA THR A 186 13.80 36.00 -2.78
C THR A 186 15.16 36.18 -3.41
N LEU A 187 15.23 36.98 -4.47
CA LEU A 187 16.47 37.48 -5.03
C LEU A 187 16.35 39.01 -5.11
N VAL A 188 17.18 39.70 -4.35
CA VAL A 188 17.18 41.16 -4.27
C VAL A 188 18.46 41.68 -4.91
N ASP A 189 18.33 42.60 -5.88
CA ASP A 189 19.44 43.41 -6.38
C ASP A 189 19.72 44.52 -5.37
N ASN A 190 20.94 44.53 -4.81
CA ASN A 190 21.34 45.52 -3.81
C ASN A 190 21.80 46.84 -4.44
N THR A 191 21.79 46.96 -5.77
CA THR A 191 22.18 48.15 -6.55
C THR A 191 23.64 48.59 -6.39
N ASP A 192 24.47 47.75 -5.76
CA ASP A 192 25.90 47.95 -5.51
C ASP A 192 26.78 46.89 -6.19
N GLY A 193 26.21 46.11 -7.13
CA GLY A 193 26.89 44.98 -7.78
C GLY A 193 26.84 43.67 -7.00
N THR A 194 26.09 43.63 -5.88
CA THR A 194 25.78 42.40 -5.16
C THR A 194 24.29 42.04 -5.22
N PHE A 195 23.98 40.75 -5.09
CA PHE A 195 22.63 40.23 -4.97
C PHE A 195 22.46 39.49 -3.66
N THR A 196 21.30 39.64 -3.02
CA THR A 196 20.93 38.85 -1.84
C THR A 196 19.91 37.79 -2.23
N TYR A 197 20.34 36.53 -2.24
CA TYR A 197 19.44 35.38 -2.34
C TYR A 197 19.02 34.94 -0.94
N THR A 198 17.72 34.88 -0.64
CA THR A 198 17.21 34.32 0.62
C THR A 198 16.46 33.05 0.32
N ASN A 199 16.91 31.94 0.89
CA ASN A 199 16.26 30.64 0.74
C ASN A 199 15.03 30.50 1.65
N GLU A 200 14.37 29.35 1.55
CA GLU A 200 13.16 28.98 2.30
C GLU A 200 13.38 28.95 3.82
N ALA A 201 14.63 28.74 4.25
CA ALA A 201 15.02 28.78 5.66
C ALA A 201 15.28 30.21 6.18
N GLY A 202 15.04 31.24 5.35
CA GLY A 202 15.30 32.64 5.68
C GLY A 202 16.79 32.98 5.79
N THR A 203 17.67 32.13 5.26
CA THR A 203 19.12 32.37 5.32
C THR A 203 19.56 33.16 4.09
N PRO A 204 20.08 34.39 4.26
CA PRO A 204 20.57 35.18 3.14
C PRO A 204 21.96 34.69 2.71
N VAL A 205 22.17 34.67 1.40
CA VAL A 205 23.43 34.42 0.72
C VAL A 205 23.71 35.62 -0.17
N THR A 206 24.85 36.26 0.01
CA THR A 206 25.32 37.35 -0.84
C THR A 206 26.10 36.77 -2.02
N ILE A 207 25.69 37.17 -3.23
CA ILE A 207 26.39 36.91 -4.48
C ILE A 207 27.04 38.24 -4.88
N ASP A 208 28.36 38.31 -4.83
CA ASP A 208 29.11 39.51 -5.19
C ASP A 208 29.67 39.37 -6.61
N THR A 209 29.24 40.25 -7.52
CA THR A 209 29.72 40.26 -8.90
C THR A 209 30.87 41.24 -9.14
N ASN A 210 31.15 42.13 -8.18
CA ASN A 210 32.31 43.03 -8.24
C ASN A 210 33.60 42.28 -7.90
N ALA A 211 33.51 41.19 -7.13
CA ALA A 211 34.67 40.36 -6.78
C ALA A 211 35.26 39.56 -7.97
N ALA A 212 34.69 39.69 -9.17
CA ALA A 212 35.20 39.04 -10.37
C ALA A 212 36.23 39.93 -11.07
N GLU A 213 37.52 39.61 -10.93
CA GLU A 213 38.58 40.30 -11.67
C GLU A 213 38.49 40.03 -13.17
N THR A 214 38.38 41.09 -13.97
CA THR A 214 38.29 41.04 -15.42
C THR A 214 39.27 42.00 -16.10
N LEU A 215 39.86 41.56 -17.21
CA LEU A 215 40.72 42.41 -18.03
C LEU A 215 39.89 43.49 -18.75
N THR A 216 39.94 44.74 -18.27
CA THR A 216 39.23 45.85 -18.93
C THR A 216 40.01 46.38 -20.13
N THR A 217 41.31 46.68 -19.97
CA THR A 217 42.17 47.12 -21.08
C THR A 217 43.59 46.57 -20.97
N LEU A 218 44.23 46.38 -22.12
CA LEU A 218 45.67 46.11 -22.23
C LEU A 218 46.21 46.92 -23.40
N VAL A 219 47.05 47.92 -23.10
CA VAL A 219 47.57 48.86 -24.11
C VAL A 219 49.07 49.04 -23.96
N LEU A 220 49.77 49.25 -25.08
CA LEU A 220 51.13 49.76 -25.04
C LEU A 220 51.09 51.18 -24.49
N ASN A 221 51.84 51.42 -23.43
CA ASN A 221 51.81 52.71 -22.76
C ASN A 221 52.65 53.76 -23.52
N ALA A 222 52.70 54.99 -22.99
CA ALA A 222 53.38 56.09 -23.67
C ALA A 222 54.93 55.99 -23.69
N ASP A 223 55.51 55.03 -22.97
CA ASP A 223 56.97 54.77 -23.02
C ASP A 223 57.36 53.78 -24.13
N ASP A 224 56.38 53.21 -24.85
CA ASP A 224 56.54 52.24 -25.94
C ASP A 224 57.30 50.95 -25.54
N THR A 225 57.50 50.70 -24.25
CA THR A 225 58.22 49.52 -23.73
C THR A 225 57.39 48.64 -22.80
N ASN A 226 56.38 49.21 -22.14
CA ASN A 226 55.54 48.49 -21.19
C ASN A 226 54.07 48.41 -21.65
N LEU A 227 53.41 47.31 -21.26
CA LEU A 227 51.96 47.21 -21.37
C LEU A 227 51.30 47.67 -20.07
N ASP A 228 50.38 48.62 -20.16
CA ASP A 228 49.51 49.00 -19.05
C ASP A 228 48.26 48.11 -19.08
N TYR A 229 48.10 47.32 -18.03
CA TYR A 229 46.88 46.57 -17.72
C TYR A 229 46.00 47.43 -16.82
N THR A 230 44.76 47.72 -17.21
CA THR A 230 43.76 48.32 -16.32
C THR A 230 42.68 47.30 -15.97
N ASP A 231 42.45 47.07 -14.68
CA ASP A 231 41.39 46.20 -14.15
C ASP A 231 40.01 46.89 -14.16
N GLU A 232 38.97 46.17 -13.72
CA GLU A 232 37.60 46.69 -13.60
C GLU A 232 37.43 47.83 -12.58
N ASP A 233 38.32 47.90 -11.59
CA ASP A 233 38.36 49.00 -10.60
C ASP A 233 39.06 50.25 -11.15
N GLY A 234 39.61 50.18 -12.37
CA GLY A 234 40.36 51.26 -13.00
C GLY A 234 41.79 51.39 -12.48
N VAL A 235 42.29 50.43 -11.69
CA VAL A 235 43.67 50.39 -11.22
C VAL A 235 44.54 49.92 -12.39
N THR A 236 45.59 50.70 -12.66
CA THR A 236 46.53 50.39 -13.74
C THR A 236 47.79 49.74 -13.17
N THR A 237 48.11 48.55 -13.65
CA THR A 237 49.32 47.80 -13.36
C THR A 237 50.21 47.77 -14.60
N GLN A 238 51.46 48.22 -14.46
CA GLN A 238 52.44 48.16 -15.53
C GLN A 238 53.08 46.77 -15.61
N LEU A 239 53.07 46.17 -16.80
CA LEU A 239 53.72 44.89 -17.09
C LEU A 239 55.03 45.13 -17.85
N ASP A 240 56.15 44.74 -17.24
CA ASP A 240 57.49 44.85 -17.84
C ASP A 240 57.93 43.56 -18.52
N PHE A 241 58.02 43.62 -19.86
CA PHE A 241 58.48 42.54 -20.70
C PHE A 241 59.92 42.73 -21.19
N THR A 242 60.62 43.78 -20.75
CA THR A 242 61.98 44.12 -21.22
C THR A 242 62.93 42.94 -21.09
N ALA A 243 62.93 42.25 -19.95
CA ALA A 243 63.78 41.08 -19.72
C ALA A 243 63.44 39.89 -20.64
N LEU A 244 62.15 39.68 -20.94
CA LEU A 244 61.71 38.63 -21.86
C LEU A 244 62.14 38.95 -23.30
N VAL A 245 61.93 40.20 -23.73
CA VAL A 245 62.34 40.66 -25.07
C VAL A 245 63.85 40.55 -25.24
N GLN A 246 64.65 41.02 -24.26
CA GLN A 246 66.11 40.87 -24.30
C GLN A 246 66.58 39.41 -24.33
N ASN A 247 65.85 38.49 -23.68
CA ASN A 247 66.20 37.08 -23.72
C ASN A 247 65.91 36.43 -25.09
N LEU A 248 64.92 36.94 -25.81
CA LEU A 248 64.54 36.48 -27.15
C LEU A 248 65.28 37.22 -28.27
N GLU A 249 65.92 38.34 -27.96
CA GLU A 249 66.67 39.14 -28.94
C GLU A 249 67.89 38.38 -29.45
N THR A 250 68.05 38.43 -30.76
CA THR A 250 69.08 37.73 -31.52
C THR A 250 70.23 38.67 -31.86
N ILE A 251 71.43 38.40 -31.34
CA ILE A 251 72.62 39.23 -31.65
C ILE A 251 73.28 38.71 -32.92
N THR A 252 73.34 39.55 -33.96
CA THR A 252 74.21 39.34 -35.13
C THR A 252 75.38 40.32 -35.10
N THR A 253 76.59 39.87 -35.41
CA THR A 253 77.76 40.75 -35.54
C THR A 253 78.32 40.72 -36.95
N LEU A 254 78.87 41.86 -37.38
CA LEU A 254 79.64 41.98 -38.61
C LEU A 254 80.95 42.68 -38.27
N VAL A 255 82.07 41.98 -38.47
CA VAL A 255 83.41 42.46 -38.14
C VAL A 255 84.21 42.61 -39.44
N ASP A 256 84.83 43.77 -39.64
CA ASP A 256 85.83 44.00 -40.70
C ASP A 256 87.18 43.44 -40.23
N ASN A 257 87.75 42.49 -40.98
CA ASN A 257 89.01 41.85 -40.64
C ASN A 257 90.23 42.67 -41.11
N THR A 258 90.03 43.81 -41.76
CA THR A 258 91.07 44.73 -42.27
C THR A 258 92.02 44.15 -43.33
N ASP A 259 91.67 42.99 -43.89
CA ASP A 259 92.41 42.26 -44.93
C ASP A 259 91.57 42.06 -46.21
N GLY A 260 90.45 42.76 -46.36
CA GLY A 260 89.50 42.60 -47.46
C GLY A 260 88.45 41.51 -47.22
N THR A 261 88.42 40.90 -46.04
CA THR A 261 87.36 39.98 -45.62
C THR A 261 86.52 40.54 -44.46
N PHE A 262 85.25 40.10 -44.37
CA PHE A 262 84.36 40.39 -43.25
C PHE A 262 83.93 39.09 -42.57
N THR A 263 83.78 39.11 -41.26
CA THR A 263 83.22 38.00 -40.49
C THR A 263 81.81 38.36 -40.03
N TYR A 264 80.80 37.72 -40.64
CA TYR A 264 79.42 37.77 -40.15
C TYR A 264 79.20 36.60 -39.18
N THR A 265 78.73 36.88 -37.96
CA THR A 265 78.33 35.84 -37.00
C THR A 265 76.83 35.96 -36.75
N ASN A 266 76.10 34.89 -37.07
CA ASN A 266 74.67 34.81 -36.80
C ASN A 266 74.38 34.37 -35.35
N GLU A 267 73.10 34.24 -35.03
CA GLU A 267 72.57 33.85 -33.73
C GLU A 267 73.04 32.47 -33.25
N ALA A 268 73.37 31.58 -34.19
CA ALA A 268 73.92 30.27 -33.88
C ALA A 268 75.41 30.33 -33.50
N GLY A 269 76.01 31.53 -33.45
CA GLY A 269 77.42 31.74 -33.15
C GLY A 269 78.36 31.21 -34.24
N THR A 270 77.83 30.92 -35.43
CA THR A 270 78.62 30.36 -36.53
C THR A 270 79.16 31.50 -37.40
N PRO A 271 80.48 31.72 -37.46
CA PRO A 271 81.06 32.75 -38.30
C PRO A 271 81.04 32.32 -39.77
N VAL A 272 80.68 33.25 -40.64
CA VAL A 272 80.75 33.15 -42.09
C VAL A 272 81.71 34.25 -42.57
N THR A 273 82.75 33.86 -43.29
CA THR A 273 83.68 34.80 -43.91
C THR A 273 83.15 35.20 -45.28
N ILE A 274 83.05 36.51 -45.48
CA ILE A 274 82.74 37.14 -46.77
C ILE A 274 84.06 37.70 -47.29
N ASP A 275 84.62 37.10 -48.34
CA ASP A 275 85.88 37.53 -48.94
C ASP A 275 85.60 38.37 -50.19
N THR A 276 86.03 39.64 -50.15
CA THR A 276 85.88 40.56 -51.29
C THR A 276 87.09 40.57 -52.22
N ASN A 277 88.21 39.94 -51.82
CA ASN A 277 89.39 39.76 -52.66
C ASN A 277 89.21 38.62 -53.66
N ALA A 278 88.33 37.65 -53.38
CA ALA A 278 88.05 36.52 -54.27
C ALA A 278 87.28 36.90 -55.56
N ALA A 279 87.08 38.19 -55.83
CA ALA A 279 86.49 38.67 -57.07
C ALA A 279 87.57 38.87 -58.12
N GLU A 280 87.63 37.99 -59.14
CA GLU A 280 88.57 38.15 -60.26
C GLU A 280 88.30 39.45 -61.05
N THR A 281 89.36 40.24 -61.28
CA THR A 281 89.27 41.49 -62.03
C THR A 281 90.35 41.60 -63.12
N LEU A 282 90.04 42.33 -64.19
CA LEU A 282 91.02 42.63 -65.25
C LEU A 282 91.92 43.79 -64.83
N THR A 283 93.18 43.53 -64.48
CA THR A 283 94.14 44.59 -64.13
C THR A 283 94.68 45.29 -65.38
N THR A 284 95.23 44.53 -66.34
CA THR A 284 95.69 45.09 -67.62
C THR A 284 95.39 44.17 -68.79
N LEU A 285 95.10 44.78 -69.94
CA LEU A 285 95.04 44.11 -71.24
C LEU A 285 95.87 44.94 -72.22
N VAL A 286 97.00 44.41 -72.65
CA VAL A 286 97.94 45.14 -73.52
C VAL A 286 98.27 44.29 -74.74
N LEU A 287 98.49 44.95 -75.88
CA LEU A 287 99.11 44.29 -77.02
C LEU A 287 100.54 43.96 -76.63
N ASN A 288 100.90 42.69 -76.76
CA ASN A 288 102.20 42.21 -76.35
C ASN A 288 103.28 42.68 -77.34
N ALA A 289 104.54 42.41 -77.01
CA ALA A 289 105.68 42.88 -77.81
C ALA A 289 105.79 42.22 -79.21
N ASP A 290 105.00 41.18 -79.51
CA ASP A 290 104.95 40.58 -80.85
C ASP A 290 103.91 41.25 -81.77
N ASP A 291 103.15 42.24 -81.26
CA ASP A 291 102.08 42.97 -81.94
C ASP A 291 100.93 42.09 -82.48
N THR A 292 100.85 40.82 -82.10
CA THR A 292 99.82 39.87 -82.56
C THR A 292 98.90 39.35 -81.47
N ASN A 293 99.34 39.31 -80.20
CA ASN A 293 98.54 38.79 -79.11
C ASN A 293 98.29 39.84 -78.02
N LEU A 294 97.18 39.68 -77.28
CA LEU A 294 96.93 40.48 -76.08
C LEU A 294 97.40 39.70 -74.85
N ASP A 295 98.22 40.33 -74.02
CA ASP A 295 98.57 39.83 -72.70
C ASP A 295 97.57 40.39 -71.68
N TYR A 296 96.78 39.49 -71.09
CA TYR A 296 95.92 39.75 -69.94
C TYR A 296 96.72 39.53 -68.66
N THR A 297 96.77 40.52 -67.76
CA THR A 297 97.26 40.33 -66.39
C THR A 297 96.11 40.48 -65.40
N ASP A 298 95.92 39.47 -64.55
CA ASP A 298 94.92 39.45 -63.47
C ASP A 298 95.38 40.26 -62.24
N GLU A 299 94.57 40.32 -61.19
CA GLU A 299 94.90 41.00 -59.92
C GLU A 299 96.04 40.34 -59.14
N ASP A 300 96.32 39.05 -59.40
CA ASP A 300 97.43 38.31 -58.82
C ASP A 300 98.75 38.53 -59.58
N GLY A 301 98.71 39.28 -60.69
CA GLY A 301 99.86 39.54 -61.54
C GLY A 301 100.20 38.39 -62.49
N VAL A 302 99.34 37.38 -62.59
CA VAL A 302 99.50 36.28 -63.55
C VAL A 302 99.13 36.78 -64.93
N THR A 303 100.06 36.63 -65.87
CA THR A 303 99.84 37.04 -67.26
C THR A 303 99.45 35.84 -68.12
N THR A 304 98.29 35.91 -68.73
CA THR A 304 97.77 34.93 -69.69
C THR A 304 97.74 35.56 -71.09
N GLN A 305 98.37 34.90 -72.05
CA GLN A 305 98.34 35.32 -73.44
C GLN A 305 97.04 34.87 -74.12
N LEU A 306 96.38 35.80 -74.80
CA LEU A 306 95.21 35.54 -75.64
C LEU A 306 95.63 35.58 -77.12
N ASP A 307 95.75 34.39 -77.72
CA ASP A 307 96.08 34.23 -79.14
C ASP A 307 94.82 34.33 -80.02
N PHE A 308 94.75 35.39 -80.83
CA PHE A 308 93.66 35.64 -81.76
C PHE A 308 94.00 35.27 -83.21
N THR A 309 95.16 34.67 -83.48
CA THR A 309 95.65 34.34 -84.84
C THR A 309 94.63 33.50 -85.62
N ALA A 310 94.01 32.52 -84.97
CA ALA A 310 92.98 31.69 -85.59
C ALA A 310 91.69 32.46 -85.95
N LEU A 311 91.35 33.50 -85.17
CA LEU A 311 90.21 34.37 -85.46
C LEU A 311 90.53 35.31 -86.64
N VAL A 312 91.74 35.88 -86.66
CA VAL A 312 92.21 36.76 -87.73
C VAL A 312 92.30 36.02 -89.07
N GLN A 313 92.83 34.79 -89.10
CA GLN A 313 92.88 33.98 -90.34
C GLN A 313 91.49 33.70 -90.93
N ASN A 314 90.46 33.53 -90.09
CA ASN A 314 89.09 33.33 -90.58
C ASN A 314 88.44 34.60 -91.14
N LEU A 315 88.99 35.78 -90.84
CA LEU A 315 88.48 37.09 -91.31
C LEU A 315 89.22 37.60 -92.55
N GLU A 316 90.38 37.03 -92.91
CA GLU A 316 91.17 37.46 -94.05
C GLU A 316 90.62 36.91 -95.37
N THR A 317 90.09 37.78 -96.24
CA THR A 317 89.63 37.42 -97.59
C THR A 317 90.73 37.68 -98.61
N ILE A 318 91.14 36.63 -99.34
CA ILE A 318 92.16 36.69 -100.40
C ILE A 318 91.73 37.72 -101.46
N THR A 319 92.43 38.85 -101.54
CA THR A 319 92.33 39.79 -102.66
C THR A 319 93.50 39.57 -103.58
N THR A 320 93.33 38.76 -104.63
CA THR A 320 94.30 38.69 -105.73
C THR A 320 93.86 39.64 -106.84
N LEU A 321 94.71 40.64 -107.12
CA LEU A 321 94.64 41.51 -108.29
C LEU A 321 94.85 40.66 -109.55
N VAL A 322 94.01 40.83 -110.57
CA VAL A 322 94.34 40.40 -111.94
C VAL A 322 94.38 41.66 -112.79
N ASP A 323 95.54 41.89 -113.41
CA ASP A 323 95.84 42.97 -114.37
C ASP A 323 94.79 43.12 -115.49
#